data_AF-A0A8U0A9K1-F1
#
_entry.id   AF-A0A8U0A9K1-F1
#
_cell.length_a   1.000
_cell.length_b   1.000
_cell.length_c   1.000
_cell.angle_alpha   90.00
_cell.angle_beta   90.00
_cell.angle_gamma   90.00
#
_symmetry.space_group_name_H-M   'P 1'
#
loop_
_entity.id
_entity.type
_entity.pdbx_description
1 polymer ?
#
loop_
_entity_poly.entity_id
_entity_poly.type
_entity_poly.pdbx_seq_one_letter_code
_entity_poly.pdbx_strand_id
1 'polypeptide(L)'
;MWGYIAIDRWLCDSVAVADLPETSGVPDFECGQIDVDATRLHESKEEYRIKRRLEDLFDDRSYIGILTQKPGFDKQASTGNQWSENERQVEELLQKIEDIDPEDPSSIETDVLKIDFTEKSDGSFGFISRWERIAQIIPDREEKIPRILKSKTNQVREGRPFVVFIDCKLKSIDSIKEVVWILIGSPHGFAFESNIEVSDEVCAARSEWGDYLEEIGAIPARSDSYTAIRPGEEGLFVADELSGIAGVLIRLQTNDVGYVPNIYTSEIDSRRVYDRIDWGLNYVSLALSDL
;
A
#
# COMPACT_ATOMS: atom_id res chain seq x y z
N MET A 1 -3.75 -15.40 7.91
CA MET A 1 -4.00 -16.58 7.07
C MET A 1 -3.57 -16.32 5.63
N TRP A 2 -4.07 -15.28 4.95
CA TRP A 2 -3.68 -14.94 3.57
C TRP A 2 -2.18 -14.76 3.31
N GLY A 3 -1.49 -13.93 4.11
CA GLY A 3 -0.04 -13.77 4.00
C GLY A 3 0.70 -15.08 4.24
N TYR A 4 0.27 -15.85 5.25
CA TYR A 4 0.85 -17.16 5.57
C TYR A 4 0.82 -18.12 4.38
N ILE A 5 -0.27 -18.15 3.60
CA ILE A 5 -0.42 -19.08 2.48
C ILE A 5 0.44 -18.67 1.27
N ALA A 6 0.51 -17.37 0.98
CA ALA A 6 1.43 -16.88 -0.05
C ALA A 6 2.90 -17.15 0.32
N ILE A 7 3.24 -16.99 1.60
CA ILE A 7 4.60 -17.15 2.11
C ILE A 7 5.00 -18.63 2.15
N ASP A 8 4.15 -19.51 2.70
CA ASP A 8 4.36 -20.96 2.81
C ASP A 8 4.43 -21.66 1.45
N ARG A 9 3.74 -21.11 0.44
CA ARG A 9 3.71 -21.73 -0.88
C ARG A 9 4.91 -21.35 -1.76
N TRP A 10 5.45 -20.14 -1.61
CA TRP A 10 6.37 -19.57 -2.61
C TRP A 10 7.70 -19.10 -2.05
N LEU A 11 7.74 -18.68 -0.78
CA LEU A 11 8.97 -18.17 -0.16
C LEU A 11 9.67 -19.25 0.67
N CYS A 12 8.93 -20.15 1.28
CA CYS A 12 9.48 -21.09 2.26
C CYS A 12 8.63 -22.33 2.49
N ASP A 13 9.31 -23.49 2.54
CA ASP A 13 8.68 -24.80 2.81
C ASP A 13 8.22 -24.97 4.28
N SER A 14 8.58 -24.03 5.16
CA SER A 14 8.24 -24.05 6.59
C SER A 14 8.20 -22.62 7.13
N VAL A 15 7.01 -22.16 7.49
CA VAL A 15 6.75 -20.82 8.03
C VAL A 15 6.53 -20.89 9.54
N ALA A 16 7.26 -20.09 10.31
CA ALA A 16 6.95 -19.83 11.71
C ALA A 16 6.40 -18.41 11.86
N VAL A 17 5.42 -18.22 12.76
CA VAL A 17 4.96 -16.88 13.14
C VAL A 17 6.01 -16.28 14.07
N ALA A 18 6.62 -15.17 13.65
CA ALA A 18 7.69 -14.50 14.38
C ALA A 18 7.14 -13.56 15.46
N ASP A 19 6.09 -12.79 15.14
CA ASP A 19 5.43 -11.86 16.05
C ASP A 19 3.92 -11.74 15.79
N LEU A 20 3.14 -11.52 16.86
CA LEU A 20 1.72 -11.14 16.78
C LEU A 20 1.64 -9.60 16.76
N PRO A 21 0.92 -9.00 15.80
CA PRO A 21 1.11 -7.59 15.45
C PRO A 21 0.54 -6.64 16.51
N GLU A 22 1.32 -5.66 16.95
CA GLU A 22 0.82 -4.54 17.76
C GLU A 22 0.03 -3.50 16.92
N THR A 23 0.13 -3.51 15.58
CA THR A 23 -0.43 -2.40 14.77
C THR A 23 -1.06 -2.74 13.40
N SER A 24 -0.64 -3.77 12.66
CA SER A 24 -1.10 -4.01 11.26
C SER A 24 -2.19 -5.09 11.11
N GLY A 25 -2.40 -5.94 12.13
CA GLY A 25 -3.32 -7.07 12.06
C GLY A 25 -2.91 -8.20 11.11
N VAL A 26 -1.66 -8.21 10.63
CA VAL A 26 -1.03 -9.33 9.91
C VAL A 26 0.26 -9.71 10.67
N PRO A 27 0.46 -10.98 11.08
CA PRO A 27 1.65 -11.38 11.79
C PRO A 27 2.89 -11.38 10.89
N ASP A 28 4.06 -11.11 11.47
CA ASP A 28 5.35 -11.28 10.79
C ASP A 28 5.74 -12.75 10.78
N PHE A 29 6.55 -13.14 9.79
CA PHE A 29 6.90 -14.54 9.55
C PHE A 29 8.40 -14.75 9.45
N GLU A 30 8.87 -15.76 10.17
CA GLU A 30 10.23 -16.27 10.05
C GLU A 30 10.22 -17.44 9.09
N CYS A 31 10.97 -17.29 8.01
CA CYS A 31 11.28 -18.38 7.10
C CYS A 31 12.79 -18.58 7.16
N GLY A 32 13.26 -19.79 7.48
CA GLY A 32 14.62 -20.01 8.01
C GLY A 32 15.79 -19.33 7.28
N GLN A 33 15.64 -18.95 6.00
CA GLN A 33 16.65 -18.22 5.21
C GLN A 33 16.24 -16.80 4.75
N ILE A 34 14.97 -16.42 4.88
CA ILE A 34 14.40 -15.13 4.43
C ILE A 34 13.34 -14.70 5.45
N ASP A 35 13.43 -13.51 6.03
CA ASP A 35 12.35 -13.02 6.90
C ASP A 35 11.23 -12.40 6.06
N VAL A 36 9.98 -12.52 6.48
CA VAL A 36 8.85 -11.84 5.82
C VAL A 36 8.16 -10.91 6.79
N ASP A 37 8.23 -9.63 6.46
CA ASP A 37 7.53 -8.59 7.21
C ASP A 37 6.17 -8.32 6.55
N ALA A 38 5.10 -8.50 7.31
CA ALA A 38 3.75 -8.36 6.78
C ALA A 38 3.10 -7.03 7.16
N THR A 39 2.71 -6.29 6.13
CA THR A 39 1.89 -5.10 6.26
C THR A 39 0.60 -5.24 5.48
N ARG A 40 -0.39 -4.44 5.84
CA ARG A 40 -1.63 -4.35 5.10
C ARG A 40 -1.88 -2.91 4.67
N LEU A 41 -1.99 -2.72 3.37
CA LEU A 41 -2.49 -1.49 2.79
C LEU A 41 -4.00 -1.58 2.70
N HIS A 42 -4.65 -0.98 3.69
CA HIS A 42 -6.06 -0.72 3.62
C HIS A 42 -6.33 0.52 2.78
N GLU A 43 -7.35 0.45 1.93
CA GLU A 43 -8.09 1.67 1.56
C GLU A 43 -8.38 2.43 2.85
N SER A 44 -8.03 3.71 2.88
CA SER A 44 -8.46 4.50 4.02
C SER A 44 -9.95 4.68 3.90
N LYS A 45 -10.67 3.88 4.68
CA LYS A 45 -12.09 4.09 4.90
C LYS A 45 -12.19 5.16 5.97
N GLU A 46 -11.82 6.40 5.62
CA GLU A 46 -11.96 7.55 6.52
C GLU A 46 -13.40 7.64 7.05
N GLU A 47 -14.37 7.31 6.20
CA GLU A 47 -15.77 7.09 6.58
C GLU A 47 -15.92 6.05 7.72
N TYR A 48 -15.23 4.90 7.64
CA TYR A 48 -15.28 3.87 8.68
C TYR A 48 -14.65 4.33 10.00
N ARG A 49 -13.60 5.15 9.95
CA ARG A 49 -12.98 5.72 11.15
C ARG A 49 -13.93 6.66 11.86
N ILE A 50 -14.52 7.60 11.11
CA ILE A 50 -15.56 8.52 11.60
C ILE A 50 -16.76 7.72 12.14
N LYS A 51 -17.22 6.73 11.37
CA LYS A 51 -18.33 5.85 11.75
C LYS A 51 -18.06 5.14 13.07
N ARG A 52 -16.93 4.47 13.21
CA ARG A 52 -16.60 3.71 14.43
C ARG A 52 -16.57 4.63 15.65
N ARG A 53 -16.00 5.83 15.51
CA ARG A 53 -15.94 6.80 16.61
C ARG A 53 -17.33 7.30 17.01
N LEU A 54 -18.20 7.56 16.03
CA LEU A 54 -19.60 7.93 16.29
C LEU A 54 -20.38 6.78 16.93
N GLU A 55 -20.19 5.54 16.47
CA GLU A 55 -20.78 4.36 17.10
C GLU A 55 -20.31 4.26 18.56
N ASP A 56 -19.02 4.35 18.84
CA ASP A 56 -18.47 4.28 20.19
C ASP A 56 -19.06 5.34 21.16
N LEU A 57 -19.47 6.51 20.66
CA LEU A 57 -20.02 7.60 21.47
C LEU A 57 -21.55 7.62 21.55
N PHE A 58 -22.25 7.19 20.50
CA PHE A 58 -23.69 7.38 20.32
C PHE A 58 -24.53 6.09 20.26
N ASP A 59 -23.93 4.89 20.32
CA ASP A 59 -24.65 3.61 20.11
C ASP A 59 -25.92 3.51 20.98
N ASP A 60 -25.76 3.77 22.28
CA ASP A 60 -26.83 3.72 23.29
C ASP A 60 -27.54 5.07 23.54
N ARG A 61 -27.31 6.08 22.68
CA ARG A 61 -27.80 7.46 22.89
C ARG A 61 -29.01 7.81 22.05
N SER A 62 -29.65 8.95 22.32
CA SER A 62 -30.86 9.41 21.65
C SER A 62 -30.62 10.03 20.27
N TYR A 63 -29.37 10.18 19.82
CA TYR A 63 -29.04 10.87 18.57
C TYR A 63 -28.34 9.94 17.57
N ILE A 64 -28.44 10.29 16.29
CA ILE A 64 -27.67 9.69 15.21
C ILE A 64 -26.95 10.78 14.40
N GLY A 65 -25.68 10.52 14.05
CA GLY A 65 -24.89 11.39 13.18
C GLY A 65 -25.13 11.12 11.69
N ILE A 66 -25.24 12.18 10.90
CA ILE A 66 -25.41 12.21 9.45
C ILE A 66 -24.18 12.86 8.85
N LEU A 67 -23.26 12.03 8.35
CA LEU A 67 -22.05 12.50 7.68
C LEU A 67 -22.37 12.90 6.23
N THR A 68 -22.05 14.15 5.89
CA THR A 68 -22.23 14.76 4.57
C THR A 68 -20.87 15.18 4.01
N GLN A 69 -20.62 14.83 2.75
CA GLN A 69 -19.43 15.27 2.02
C GLN A 69 -19.69 16.62 1.33
N LYS A 70 -18.80 17.60 1.53
CA LYS A 70 -18.84 18.89 0.82
C LYS A 70 -18.05 18.82 -0.50
N PRO A 71 -18.28 19.75 -1.46
CA PRO A 71 -17.66 19.72 -2.79
C PRO A 71 -16.13 19.72 -2.83
N GLY A 72 -15.45 20.18 -1.78
CA GLY A 72 -13.98 20.28 -1.73
C GLY A 72 -13.25 18.97 -1.39
N PHE A 73 -13.97 17.91 -1.01
CA PHE A 73 -13.35 16.63 -0.67
C PHE A 73 -12.93 15.89 -1.94
N ASP A 74 -11.62 15.67 -2.11
CA ASP A 74 -11.07 15.05 -3.30
C ASP A 74 -11.29 13.53 -3.29
N LYS A 75 -12.35 13.09 -3.99
CA LYS A 75 -12.72 11.67 -4.14
C LYS A 75 -11.70 10.86 -4.93
N GLN A 76 -10.79 11.51 -5.66
CA GLN A 76 -9.79 10.89 -6.53
C GLN A 76 -8.37 11.20 -6.06
N ALA A 77 -8.21 11.67 -4.82
CA ALA A 77 -6.91 11.89 -4.21
C ALA A 77 -6.04 10.64 -4.41
N SER A 78 -4.97 10.83 -5.18
CA SER A 78 -4.06 9.77 -5.62
C SER A 78 -2.59 10.15 -5.44
N THR A 79 -2.32 11.40 -5.04
CA THR A 79 -0.99 11.91 -4.70
C THR A 79 -0.89 12.18 -3.20
N GLY A 80 0.32 12.17 -2.65
CA GLY A 80 0.55 12.36 -1.21
C GLY A 80 0.03 13.66 -0.62
N ASN A 81 0.11 14.77 -1.37
CA ASN A 81 -0.43 16.05 -0.92
C ASN A 81 -1.97 16.06 -0.87
N GLN A 82 -2.63 15.52 -1.89
CA GLN A 82 -4.10 15.46 -1.93
C GLN A 82 -4.65 14.52 -0.85
N TRP A 83 -3.96 13.41 -0.60
CA TRP A 83 -4.34 12.47 0.43
C TRP A 83 -4.10 13.01 1.84
N SER A 84 -2.93 13.62 2.10
CA SER A 84 -2.60 14.21 3.39
C SER A 84 -3.60 15.31 3.78
N GLU A 85 -4.08 16.08 2.81
CA GLU A 85 -5.14 17.06 3.07
C GLU A 85 -6.48 16.40 3.41
N ASN A 86 -6.88 15.34 2.68
CA ASN A 86 -8.07 14.57 3.03
C ASN A 86 -7.96 13.92 4.43
N GLU A 87 -6.81 13.34 4.78
CA GLU A 87 -6.57 12.74 6.11
C GLU A 87 -6.61 13.82 7.19
N ARG A 88 -5.97 14.97 6.98
CA ARG A 88 -6.01 16.12 7.91
C ARG A 88 -7.45 16.55 8.19
N GLN A 89 -8.28 16.64 7.16
CA GLN A 89 -9.69 17.03 7.29
C GLN A 89 -10.52 15.97 8.04
N VAL A 90 -10.16 14.70 7.93
CA VAL A 90 -10.81 13.62 8.69
C VAL A 90 -10.35 13.62 10.14
N GLU A 91 -9.05 13.78 10.40
CA GLU A 91 -8.50 13.89 11.76
C GLU A 91 -9.08 15.09 12.50
N GLU A 92 -9.20 16.24 11.82
CA GLU A 92 -9.85 17.43 12.39
C GLU A 92 -11.31 17.16 12.75
N LEU A 93 -12.04 16.42 11.91
CA LEU A 93 -13.41 16.02 12.20
C LEU A 93 -13.47 15.00 13.35
N LEU A 94 -12.55 14.05 13.41
CA LEU A 94 -12.45 13.06 14.50
C LEU A 94 -12.19 13.73 15.85
N GLN A 95 -11.29 14.72 15.89
CA GLN A 95 -11.05 15.53 17.09
C GLN A 95 -12.31 16.28 17.51
N LYS A 96 -13.01 16.91 16.56
CA LYS A 96 -14.29 17.58 16.82
C LYS A 96 -15.35 16.63 17.39
N ILE A 97 -15.35 15.35 17.00
CA ILE A 97 -16.26 14.34 17.55
C ILE A 97 -15.98 14.08 19.04
N GLU A 98 -14.72 14.13 19.49
CA GLU A 98 -14.37 13.86 20.88
C GLU A 98 -14.88 14.94 21.84
N ASP A 99 -15.05 16.16 21.35
CA ASP A 99 -15.50 17.32 22.12
C ASP A 99 -17.03 17.48 22.14
N ILE A 100 -17.78 16.61 21.46
CA ILE A 100 -19.25 16.70 21.40
C ILE A 100 -19.87 16.16 22.69
N ASP A 101 -20.83 16.92 23.23
CA ASP A 101 -21.74 16.41 24.25
C ASP A 101 -22.75 15.43 23.61
N PRO A 102 -22.70 14.12 23.95
CA PRO A 102 -23.58 13.13 23.36
C PRO A 102 -25.06 13.27 23.79
N GLU A 103 -25.35 14.06 24.82
CA GLU A 103 -26.71 14.35 25.29
C GLU A 103 -27.37 15.55 24.58
N ASP A 104 -26.58 16.47 24.02
CA ASP A 104 -27.04 17.62 23.24
C ASP A 104 -26.05 17.93 22.10
N PRO A 105 -25.96 17.05 21.07
CA PRO A 105 -24.89 17.14 20.10
C PRO A 105 -25.13 18.25 19.07
N SER A 106 -24.21 19.21 19.01
CA SER A 106 -24.18 20.22 17.95
C SER A 106 -23.57 19.68 16.65
N SER A 107 -23.98 20.22 15.50
CA SER A 107 -23.34 19.92 14.22
C SER A 107 -21.85 20.30 14.23
N ILE A 108 -21.03 19.47 13.62
CA ILE A 108 -19.59 19.71 13.44
C ILE A 108 -19.22 19.63 11.97
N GLU A 109 -18.22 20.40 11.56
CA GLU A 109 -17.78 20.40 10.17
C GLU A 109 -16.32 20.79 10.03
N THR A 110 -15.77 20.42 8.89
CA THR A 110 -14.53 20.92 8.32
C THR A 110 -14.82 21.59 6.98
N ASP A 111 -13.79 21.99 6.23
CA ASP A 111 -13.98 22.59 4.91
C ASP A 111 -14.65 21.63 3.93
N VAL A 112 -14.44 20.33 4.14
CA VAL A 112 -14.79 19.29 3.17
C VAL A 112 -15.74 18.21 3.72
N LEU A 113 -15.97 18.15 5.03
CA LEU A 113 -16.87 17.20 5.69
C LEU A 113 -17.81 17.90 6.69
N LYS A 114 -18.99 17.32 6.95
CA LYS A 114 -19.95 17.80 7.95
C LYS A 114 -20.68 16.64 8.61
N ILE A 115 -20.94 16.70 9.91
CA ILE A 115 -21.84 15.79 10.63
C ILE A 115 -22.98 16.61 11.23
N ASP A 116 -24.21 16.24 10.88
CA ASP A 116 -25.44 16.73 11.52
C ASP A 116 -25.98 15.66 12.47
N PHE A 117 -26.55 16.07 13.61
CA PHE A 117 -27.16 15.12 14.55
C PHE A 117 -28.68 15.27 14.54
N THR A 118 -29.36 14.13 14.57
CA THR A 118 -30.83 14.08 14.62
C THR A 118 -31.29 13.11 15.71
N GLU A 119 -32.35 13.46 16.43
CA GLU A 119 -32.96 12.56 17.42
C GLU A 119 -33.46 11.28 16.75
N LYS A 120 -33.22 10.15 17.42
CA LYS A 120 -33.78 8.84 17.07
C LYS A 120 -35.30 8.93 17.25
N SER A 121 -36.05 8.49 16.25
CA SER A 121 -37.51 8.44 16.34
C SER A 121 -37.97 7.28 17.22
N ASP A 122 -39.00 7.52 18.03
CA ASP A 122 -39.57 6.54 18.98
C ASP A 122 -39.92 5.20 18.29
N GLY A 123 -39.40 4.10 18.86
CA GLY A 123 -39.60 2.74 18.35
C GLY A 123 -38.49 2.21 17.43
N SER A 124 -37.42 2.98 17.20
CA SER A 124 -36.21 2.48 16.55
C SER A 124 -35.30 1.76 17.55
N PHE A 125 -35.30 0.43 17.50
CA PHE A 125 -34.18 -0.38 18.00
C PHE A 125 -33.29 -0.73 16.83
N GLY A 126 -32.01 -0.40 16.95
CA GLY A 126 -31.02 -0.63 15.89
C GLY A 126 -30.78 0.61 15.02
N PHE A 127 -29.50 0.87 14.83
CA PHE A 127 -28.89 1.89 13.99
C PHE A 127 -29.50 1.95 12.57
N ILE A 128 -30.11 3.10 12.20
CA ILE A 128 -30.54 3.37 10.80
C ILE A 128 -29.68 4.50 10.25
N SER A 129 -28.61 4.16 9.55
CA SER A 129 -27.88 5.18 8.80
C SER A 129 -28.41 5.36 7.38
N ARG A 130 -28.63 6.62 7.01
CA ARG A 130 -28.78 7.05 5.61
C ARG A 130 -27.46 7.71 5.17
N TRP A 131 -26.49 6.88 4.81
CA TRP A 131 -25.20 7.32 4.28
C TRP A 131 -25.34 7.72 2.80
N GLU A 132 -25.12 8.99 2.46
CA GLU A 132 -24.64 9.32 1.11
C GLU A 132 -23.16 8.92 1.07
N ARG A 133 -22.86 7.76 0.47
CA ARG A 133 -21.52 7.15 0.40
C ARG A 133 -20.44 8.21 0.14
N ILE A 134 -19.63 8.51 1.16
CA ILE A 134 -18.36 9.17 0.91
C ILE A 134 -17.56 8.22 0.03
N ALA A 135 -17.06 8.73 -1.08
CA ALA A 135 -16.30 7.90 -2.00
C ALA A 135 -15.07 7.36 -1.26
N GLN A 136 -14.80 6.07 -1.45
CA GLN A 136 -13.62 5.40 -0.92
C GLN A 136 -12.38 6.16 -1.40
N ILE A 137 -11.57 6.65 -0.46
CA ILE A 137 -10.30 7.30 -0.80
C ILE A 137 -9.29 6.21 -1.10
N ILE A 138 -8.72 6.27 -2.31
CA ILE A 138 -7.55 5.48 -2.66
C ILE A 138 -6.39 6.06 -1.83
N PRO A 139 -5.74 5.27 -0.96
CA PRO A 139 -4.68 5.78 -0.11
C PRO A 139 -3.55 6.33 -0.98
N ASP A 140 -2.83 7.34 -0.47
CA ASP A 140 -1.57 7.74 -1.07
C ASP A 140 -0.58 6.57 -1.04
N ARG A 141 -0.37 5.99 -2.21
CA ARG A 141 0.52 4.86 -2.42
C ARG A 141 1.97 5.32 -2.53
N GLU A 142 2.19 6.57 -2.95
CA GLU A 142 3.51 7.13 -3.22
C GLU A 142 4.30 7.39 -1.92
N GLU A 143 3.68 7.79 -0.79
CA GLU A 143 4.42 7.93 0.48
C GLU A 143 4.24 6.74 1.45
N LYS A 144 3.12 6.01 1.43
CA LYS A 144 2.89 4.92 2.40
C LYS A 144 3.81 3.72 2.17
N ILE A 145 3.97 3.27 0.93
CA ILE A 145 4.84 2.13 0.62
C ILE A 145 6.29 2.48 1.02
N PRO A 146 6.87 3.61 0.59
CA PRO A 146 8.21 4.00 1.02
C PRO A 146 8.35 4.19 2.53
N ARG A 147 7.38 4.83 3.20
CA ARG A 147 7.43 5.01 4.67
C ARG A 147 7.37 3.69 5.41
N ILE A 148 6.55 2.73 4.96
CA ILE A 148 6.52 1.39 5.52
C ILE A 148 7.89 0.73 5.30
N LEU A 149 8.40 0.71 4.07
CA LEU A 149 9.67 0.07 3.75
C LEU A 149 10.82 0.67 4.59
N LYS A 150 10.93 1.99 4.69
CA LYS A 150 11.89 2.69 5.57
C LYS A 150 11.70 2.36 7.05
N SER A 151 10.45 2.19 7.51
CA SER A 151 10.21 1.78 8.91
C SER A 151 10.67 0.36 9.20
N LYS A 152 10.62 -0.52 8.19
CA LYS A 152 10.97 -1.95 8.34
C LYS A 152 12.47 -2.24 8.25
N THR A 153 13.27 -1.36 7.64
CA THR A 153 14.72 -1.57 7.54
C THR A 153 15.48 -1.36 8.85
N ASN A 154 14.85 -0.72 9.83
CA ASN A 154 15.43 -0.53 11.16
C ASN A 154 15.33 -1.75 12.08
N GLN A 155 14.72 -2.85 11.63
CA GLN A 155 14.59 -4.07 12.43
C GLN A 155 15.84 -4.95 12.30
N VAL A 156 16.41 -5.38 13.43
CA VAL A 156 17.63 -6.19 13.49
C VAL A 156 17.35 -7.61 12.98
N ARG A 157 17.95 -8.00 11.84
CA ARG A 157 17.73 -9.32 11.20
C ARG A 157 19.02 -10.09 10.88
N GLU A 158 20.12 -9.74 11.56
CA GLU A 158 21.44 -10.40 11.43
C GLU A 158 21.93 -10.57 9.97
N GLY A 159 21.54 -9.66 9.06
CA GLY A 159 21.91 -9.70 7.64
C GLY A 159 21.13 -10.69 6.78
N ARG A 160 20.06 -11.31 7.29
CA ARG A 160 19.16 -12.12 6.48
C ARG A 160 18.35 -11.23 5.53
N PRO A 161 18.21 -11.60 4.23
CA PRO A 161 17.34 -10.89 3.32
C PRO A 161 15.91 -10.94 3.83
N PHE A 162 15.14 -9.87 3.64
CA PHE A 162 13.73 -9.92 3.95
C PHE A 162 12.82 -9.40 2.84
N VAL A 163 11.65 -10.01 2.73
CA VAL A 163 10.59 -9.61 1.81
C VAL A 163 9.53 -8.84 2.58
N VAL A 164 9.05 -7.74 2.01
CA VAL A 164 7.89 -7.03 2.56
C VAL A 164 6.64 -7.55 1.87
N PHE A 165 5.76 -8.20 2.63
CA PHE A 165 4.46 -8.63 2.16
C PHE A 165 3.43 -7.53 2.36
N ILE A 166 2.83 -7.05 1.28
CA ILE A 166 1.82 -6.00 1.26
C ILE A 166 0.47 -6.61 0.87
N ASP A 167 -0.44 -6.75 1.83
CA ASP A 167 -1.85 -7.11 1.56
C ASP A 167 -2.62 -5.85 1.12
N CYS A 168 -2.80 -5.69 -0.19
CA CYS A 168 -3.39 -4.51 -0.83
C CYS A 168 -4.85 -4.77 -1.24
N LYS A 169 -5.80 -4.05 -0.62
CA LYS A 169 -7.24 -4.21 -0.89
C LYS A 169 -7.80 -3.22 -1.93
N LEU A 170 -7.03 -2.92 -2.98
CA LEU A 170 -7.37 -1.87 -3.95
C LEU A 170 -7.91 -2.44 -5.27
N LYS A 171 -8.84 -1.71 -5.93
CA LYS A 171 -9.57 -2.18 -7.13
C LYS A 171 -9.02 -1.74 -8.49
N SER A 172 -8.26 -0.64 -8.59
CA SER A 172 -8.28 0.14 -9.85
C SER A 172 -6.95 0.70 -10.38
N ILE A 173 -5.80 0.12 -10.06
CA ILE A 173 -4.53 0.46 -10.74
C ILE A 173 -3.77 -0.85 -10.99
N ASP A 174 -3.03 -0.93 -12.09
CA ASP A 174 -2.07 -2.01 -12.41
C ASP A 174 -0.96 -2.01 -11.34
N SER A 175 -1.32 -2.53 -10.16
CA SER A 175 -0.67 -2.18 -8.89
C SER A 175 0.74 -2.74 -8.78
N ILE A 176 1.10 -3.75 -9.59
CA ILE A 176 2.50 -4.17 -9.74
C ILE A 176 3.31 -3.10 -10.46
N LYS A 177 2.80 -2.50 -11.56
CA LYS A 177 3.54 -1.44 -12.27
C LYS A 177 3.79 -0.24 -11.39
N GLU A 178 2.83 0.11 -10.55
CA GLU A 178 3.00 1.17 -9.57
C GLU A 178 4.06 0.81 -8.52
N VAL A 179 4.05 -0.42 -8.01
CA VAL A 179 5.08 -0.93 -7.10
C VAL A 179 6.45 -0.94 -7.79
N VAL A 180 6.53 -1.30 -9.08
CA VAL A 180 7.72 -1.16 -9.91
C VAL A 180 8.16 0.29 -10.02
N TRP A 181 7.26 1.25 -10.24
CA TRP A 181 7.62 2.66 -10.30
C TRP A 181 8.17 3.20 -8.99
N ILE A 182 7.58 2.77 -7.88
CA ILE A 182 8.06 3.15 -6.54
C ILE A 182 9.41 2.51 -6.25
N LEU A 183 9.59 1.22 -6.60
CA LEU A 183 10.79 0.47 -6.25
C LEU A 183 11.97 0.72 -7.19
N ILE A 184 11.69 0.85 -8.49
CA ILE A 184 12.66 0.84 -9.58
C ILE A 184 12.62 2.16 -10.36
N GLY A 185 11.45 2.74 -10.57
CA GLY A 185 11.32 4.02 -11.25
C GLY A 185 10.33 3.98 -12.41
N SER A 186 9.92 5.16 -12.86
CA SER A 186 8.93 5.30 -13.93
C SER A 186 9.63 5.44 -15.27
N PRO A 187 9.54 4.45 -16.18
CA PRO A 187 10.17 4.57 -17.48
C PRO A 187 9.41 5.56 -18.38
N HIS A 188 10.15 6.45 -19.04
CA HIS A 188 9.57 7.49 -19.89
C HIS A 188 10.08 7.45 -21.34
N GLY A 189 9.17 7.77 -22.27
CA GLY A 189 9.50 8.22 -23.62
C GLY A 189 9.20 7.24 -24.76
N PHE A 190 9.29 7.77 -25.99
CA PHE A 190 9.41 6.99 -27.22
C PHE A 190 10.54 7.66 -28.00
N ALA A 191 11.75 7.10 -27.88
CA ALA A 191 12.93 7.65 -28.55
C ALA A 191 13.70 6.53 -29.27
N PHE A 192 14.53 6.91 -30.23
CA PHE A 192 15.52 6.02 -30.84
C PHE A 192 16.62 5.70 -29.83
N GLU A 193 17.22 4.50 -29.93
CA GLU A 193 18.26 4.00 -29.02
C GLU A 193 19.38 5.02 -28.76
N SER A 194 19.81 5.72 -29.82
CA SER A 194 20.89 6.71 -29.77
C SER A 194 20.57 7.95 -28.93
N ASN A 195 19.30 8.16 -28.58
CA ASN A 195 18.80 9.36 -27.91
C ASN A 195 18.28 9.05 -26.49
N ILE A 196 18.47 7.82 -26.02
CA ILE A 196 18.07 7.42 -24.67
C ILE A 196 19.28 7.44 -23.76
N GLU A 197 19.16 8.22 -22.70
CA GLU A 197 20.03 8.20 -21.55
C GLU A 197 19.39 7.31 -20.49
N VAL A 198 20.11 6.27 -20.07
CA VAL A 198 19.66 5.34 -19.03
C VAL A 198 20.39 5.70 -17.74
N SER A 199 19.70 5.64 -16.62
CA SER A 199 20.27 5.76 -15.27
C SER A 199 21.53 4.88 -15.11
N ASP A 200 22.59 5.44 -14.51
CA ASP A 200 23.83 4.71 -14.22
C ASP A 200 23.58 3.59 -13.19
N GLU A 201 22.68 3.82 -12.25
CA GLU A 201 22.28 2.87 -11.21
C GLU A 201 21.47 1.71 -11.80
N VAL A 202 20.56 1.98 -12.73
CA VAL A 202 19.88 0.92 -13.50
C VAL A 202 20.88 0.16 -14.38
N CYS A 203 21.84 0.85 -14.98
CA CYS A 203 22.88 0.21 -15.78
C CYS A 203 23.79 -0.70 -14.93
N ALA A 204 24.07 -0.34 -13.69
CA ALA A 204 24.88 -1.15 -12.78
C ALA A 204 24.23 -2.52 -12.49
N ALA A 205 22.90 -2.57 -12.43
CA ALA A 205 22.14 -3.82 -12.22
C ALA A 205 21.99 -4.68 -13.49
N ARG A 206 22.35 -4.16 -14.67
CA ARG A 206 22.06 -4.78 -15.98
C ARG A 206 22.67 -6.18 -16.16
N SER A 207 23.85 -6.44 -15.61
CA SER A 207 24.54 -7.73 -15.77
C SER A 207 23.77 -8.90 -15.15
N GLU A 208 23.01 -8.63 -14.09
CA GLU A 208 22.25 -9.63 -13.32
C GLU A 208 20.76 -9.59 -13.63
N TRP A 209 20.22 -8.42 -13.95
CA TRP A 209 18.79 -8.17 -14.10
C TRP A 209 18.35 -7.82 -15.52
N GLY A 210 19.22 -7.95 -16.52
CA GLY A 210 18.97 -7.49 -17.89
C GLY A 210 17.60 -7.88 -18.46
N ASP A 211 17.23 -9.16 -18.40
CA ASP A 211 15.95 -9.64 -18.93
C ASP A 211 14.74 -8.99 -18.22
N TYR A 212 14.80 -8.89 -16.89
CA TYR A 212 13.74 -8.28 -16.08
C TYR A 212 13.66 -6.76 -16.31
N LEU A 213 14.80 -6.07 -16.40
CA LEU A 213 14.88 -4.64 -16.68
C LEU A 213 14.34 -4.29 -18.07
N GLU A 214 14.56 -5.15 -19.06
CA GLU A 214 13.96 -5.01 -20.40
C GLU A 214 12.43 -5.23 -20.34
N GLU A 215 11.97 -6.23 -19.59
CA GLU A 215 10.54 -6.55 -19.44
C GLU A 215 9.74 -5.37 -18.85
N ILE A 216 10.26 -4.72 -17.82
CA ILE A 216 9.60 -3.58 -17.17
C ILE A 216 9.82 -2.25 -17.89
N GLY A 217 10.62 -2.23 -18.97
CA GLY A 217 10.95 -1.02 -19.72
C GLY A 217 11.93 -0.08 -19.01
N ALA A 218 12.65 -0.56 -17.99
CA ALA A 218 13.67 0.21 -17.29
C ALA A 218 14.91 0.43 -18.15
N ILE A 219 15.23 -0.54 -19.03
CA ILE A 219 16.22 -0.39 -20.08
C ILE A 219 15.60 -0.66 -21.47
N PRO A 220 16.19 -0.10 -22.54
CA PRO A 220 15.70 -0.28 -23.90
C PRO A 220 15.60 -1.76 -24.32
N ALA A 221 14.39 -2.26 -24.60
CA ALA A 221 14.16 -3.57 -25.24
C ALA A 221 14.44 -3.49 -26.75
N ARG A 222 14.97 -4.55 -27.39
CA ARG A 222 15.38 -4.60 -28.82
C ARG A 222 14.24 -4.31 -29.84
N SER A 223 13.69 -3.10 -29.89
CA SER A 223 12.55 -2.69 -30.75
C SER A 223 12.75 -1.26 -31.26
N ASP A 224 12.03 -0.86 -32.31
CA ASP A 224 12.31 0.43 -33.00
C ASP A 224 11.98 1.70 -32.19
N SER A 225 11.24 1.58 -31.09
CA SER A 225 10.93 2.69 -30.17
C SER A 225 11.11 2.24 -28.73
N TYR A 226 11.88 3.01 -27.97
CA TYR A 226 12.38 2.58 -26.67
C TYR A 226 11.87 3.50 -25.54
N THR A 227 11.59 2.88 -24.39
CA THR A 227 11.41 3.51 -23.08
C THR A 227 12.61 3.14 -22.20
N ALA A 228 12.96 4.01 -21.26
CA ALA A 228 13.94 3.71 -20.22
C ALA A 228 13.73 4.62 -19.02
N ILE A 229 14.30 4.24 -17.89
CA ILE A 229 14.43 5.11 -16.72
C ILE A 229 15.63 6.02 -16.93
N ARG A 230 15.40 7.33 -16.86
CA ARG A 230 16.44 8.35 -17.00
C ARG A 230 17.08 8.68 -15.66
N PRO A 231 18.28 9.30 -15.68
CA PRO A 231 18.88 9.85 -14.47
C PRO A 231 17.90 10.79 -13.71
N GLY A 232 17.65 10.50 -12.45
CA GLY A 232 16.73 11.23 -11.57
C GLY A 232 15.27 10.74 -11.60
N GLU A 233 14.93 9.75 -12.42
CA GLU A 233 13.60 9.11 -12.49
C GLU A 233 13.57 7.72 -11.84
N GLU A 234 14.67 7.32 -11.21
CA GLU A 234 14.78 6.07 -10.50
C GLU A 234 13.83 6.01 -9.30
N GLY A 235 13.54 4.79 -8.88
CA GLY A 235 12.72 4.52 -7.71
C GLY A 235 13.33 5.08 -6.43
N LEU A 236 12.52 5.10 -5.37
CA LEU A 236 12.90 5.73 -4.09
C LEU A 236 14.02 5.00 -3.33
N PHE A 237 14.50 3.88 -3.87
CA PHE A 237 15.38 2.91 -3.19
C PHE A 237 16.76 2.79 -3.81
N VAL A 238 17.15 3.77 -4.61
CA VAL A 238 18.54 3.94 -5.06
C VAL A 238 19.50 4.23 -3.89
N ALA A 239 18.99 4.56 -2.70
CA ALA A 239 19.79 4.84 -1.52
C ALA A 239 20.10 3.57 -0.68
N ASP A 240 21.29 3.54 -0.06
CA ASP A 240 21.76 2.53 0.92
C ASP A 240 20.79 2.29 2.10
N GLU A 241 19.78 3.16 2.28
CA GLU A 241 18.80 3.09 3.37
C GLU A 241 17.97 1.80 3.40
N LEU A 242 17.93 1.03 2.30
CA LEU A 242 17.09 -0.18 2.18
C LEU A 242 17.81 -1.46 1.78
N SER A 243 19.11 -1.54 2.04
CA SER A 243 19.93 -2.68 1.64
C SER A 243 19.52 -4.04 2.21
N GLY A 244 18.63 -4.09 3.21
CA GLY A 244 18.07 -5.33 3.77
C GLY A 244 16.82 -5.89 3.06
N ILE A 245 16.13 -5.11 2.22
CA ILE A 245 14.87 -5.51 1.57
C ILE A 245 15.17 -6.22 0.24
N ALA A 246 14.88 -7.52 0.14
CA ALA A 246 15.08 -8.33 -1.07
C ALA A 246 14.06 -8.04 -2.17
N GLY A 247 12.86 -7.60 -1.76
CA GLY A 247 11.79 -7.27 -2.68
C GLY A 247 10.47 -7.11 -1.94
N VAL A 248 9.43 -6.83 -2.72
CA VAL A 248 8.07 -6.61 -2.23
C VAL A 248 7.14 -7.62 -2.87
N LEU A 249 6.45 -8.38 -2.02
CA LEU A 249 5.37 -9.29 -2.42
C LEU A 249 4.04 -8.58 -2.17
N ILE A 250 3.25 -8.33 -3.22
CA ILE A 250 1.97 -7.63 -3.10
C ILE A 250 0.81 -8.57 -3.44
N ARG A 251 -0.19 -8.63 -2.57
CA ARG A 251 -1.48 -9.27 -2.86
C ARG A 251 -2.50 -8.21 -3.21
N LEU A 252 -3.25 -8.42 -4.28
CA LEU A 252 -4.36 -7.58 -4.72
C LEU A 252 -5.69 -8.02 -4.14
N GLN A 253 -6.70 -7.15 -4.24
CA GLN A 253 -8.06 -7.46 -3.82
C GLN A 253 -8.68 -8.66 -4.56
N THR A 254 -8.26 -8.89 -5.80
CA THR A 254 -8.67 -10.02 -6.63
C THR A 254 -8.07 -11.35 -6.18
N ASN A 255 -7.24 -11.33 -5.12
CA ASN A 255 -6.41 -12.44 -4.65
C ASN A 255 -5.28 -12.84 -5.61
N ASP A 256 -4.95 -11.95 -6.55
CA ASP A 256 -3.74 -12.07 -7.35
C ASP A 256 -2.54 -11.59 -6.55
N VAL A 257 -1.40 -12.25 -6.72
CA VAL A 257 -0.16 -11.93 -6.03
C VAL A 257 0.94 -11.64 -7.06
N GLY A 258 1.77 -10.64 -6.80
CA GLY A 258 2.91 -10.24 -7.62
C GLY A 258 4.14 -9.96 -6.77
N TYR A 259 5.32 -10.10 -7.37
CA TYR A 259 6.60 -9.87 -6.69
C TYR A 259 7.51 -8.95 -7.49
N VAL A 260 8.05 -7.93 -6.84
CA VAL A 260 9.01 -7.00 -7.42
C VAL A 260 10.33 -7.06 -6.63
N PRO A 261 11.45 -7.43 -7.26
CA PRO A 261 12.75 -7.52 -6.58
C PRO A 261 13.37 -6.14 -6.32
N ASN A 262 14.20 -6.06 -5.29
CA ASN A 262 15.10 -4.91 -5.10
C ASN A 262 16.41 -5.15 -5.85
N ILE A 263 16.60 -4.43 -6.95
CA ILE A 263 17.72 -4.60 -7.88
C ILE A 263 18.92 -3.69 -7.58
N TYR A 264 18.77 -2.72 -6.66
CA TYR A 264 19.77 -1.66 -6.46
C TYR A 264 20.87 -2.01 -5.46
N THR A 265 20.80 -3.17 -4.82
CA THR A 265 21.76 -3.56 -3.79
C THR A 265 22.26 -4.98 -4.01
N SER A 266 23.55 -5.17 -3.70
CA SER A 266 24.21 -6.48 -3.63
C SER A 266 24.45 -6.94 -2.20
N GLU A 267 24.01 -6.17 -1.19
CA GLU A 267 24.16 -6.54 0.23
C GLU A 267 23.32 -7.75 0.62
N ILE A 268 22.31 -8.07 -0.20
CA ILE A 268 21.41 -9.20 -0.04
C ILE A 268 21.24 -9.92 -1.38
N ASP A 269 20.93 -11.22 -1.32
CA ASP A 269 20.73 -12.06 -2.50
C ASP A 269 19.27 -11.96 -3.01
N SER A 270 18.89 -10.76 -3.49
CA SER A 270 17.56 -10.49 -4.05
C SER A 270 17.26 -11.38 -5.27
N ARG A 271 18.29 -11.72 -6.05
CA ARG A 271 18.16 -12.55 -7.26
C ARG A 271 17.73 -13.96 -6.93
N ARG A 272 18.32 -14.58 -5.92
CA ARG A 272 17.88 -15.90 -5.46
C ARG A 272 16.42 -15.90 -4.99
N VAL A 273 15.94 -14.83 -4.37
CA VAL A 273 14.51 -14.72 -3.98
C VAL A 273 13.64 -14.61 -5.23
N TYR A 274 14.04 -13.77 -6.20
CA TYR A 274 13.35 -13.64 -7.47
C TYR A 274 13.28 -14.95 -8.23
N ASP A 275 14.38 -15.68 -8.40
CA ASP A 275 14.43 -16.94 -9.16
C ASP A 275 13.55 -18.05 -8.54
N ARG A 276 13.20 -17.94 -7.25
CA ARG A 276 12.25 -18.87 -6.60
C ARG A 276 10.79 -18.54 -6.89
N ILE A 277 10.49 -17.27 -7.09
CA ILE A 277 9.13 -16.77 -7.29
C ILE A 277 8.83 -16.64 -8.79
N ASP A 278 9.68 -15.90 -9.51
CA ASP A 278 9.67 -15.70 -10.97
C ASP A 278 8.40 -15.03 -11.51
N TRP A 279 7.92 -13.99 -10.84
CA TRP A 279 6.65 -13.34 -11.20
C TRP A 279 6.80 -11.98 -11.86
N GLY A 280 7.69 -11.10 -11.42
CA GLY A 280 7.90 -9.81 -12.10
C GLY A 280 6.59 -9.06 -12.35
N LEU A 281 6.24 -8.82 -13.63
CA LEU A 281 4.95 -8.21 -14.04
C LEU A 281 3.76 -9.18 -14.06
N ASN A 282 4.02 -10.49 -13.99
CA ASN A 282 3.00 -11.52 -13.96
C ASN A 282 2.32 -11.61 -12.60
N TYR A 283 1.07 -12.10 -12.64
CA TYR A 283 0.23 -12.31 -11.48
C TYR A 283 -0.05 -13.80 -11.29
N VAL A 284 -0.09 -14.25 -10.04
CA VAL A 284 -0.55 -15.59 -9.68
C VAL A 284 -1.78 -15.49 -8.78
N SER A 285 -2.88 -16.10 -9.20
CA SER A 285 -4.11 -16.13 -8.42
C SER A 285 -4.04 -17.18 -7.31
N LEU A 286 -4.39 -16.79 -6.08
CA LEU A 286 -4.65 -17.73 -4.99
C LEU A 286 -5.94 -18.51 -5.28
N ALA A 287 -5.88 -19.83 -5.25
CA ALA A 287 -7.03 -20.69 -5.44
C ALA A 287 -7.92 -20.74 -4.19
N LEU A 288 -9.17 -21.21 -4.34
CA LEU A 288 -10.10 -21.38 -3.21
C LEU A 288 -9.57 -22.32 -2.11
N SER A 289 -8.70 -23.27 -2.49
CA SER A 289 -8.01 -24.17 -1.55
C SER A 289 -6.89 -23.49 -0.76
N ASP A 290 -6.48 -22.31 -1.21
CA ASP A 290 -5.46 -21.45 -0.60
C ASP A 290 -6.09 -20.37 0.30
N LEU A 291 -7.39 -20.49 0.62
CA LEU A 291 -8.17 -19.56 1.45
C LEU A 291 -8.56 -20.22 2.79
#